data_AF-A0A519SSR8-F1
#
_entry.id   AF-A0A519SSR8-F1
#
_cell.length_a   1.000
_cell.length_b   1.000
_cell.length_c   1.000
_cell.angle_alpha   90.00
_cell.angle_beta   90.00
_cell.angle_gamma   90.00
#
_symmetry.space_group_name_H-M   'P 1'
#
loop_
_entity.id
_entity.type
_entity.pdbx_description
1 polymer ?
#
loop_
_entity_poly.entity_id
_entity_poly.type
_entity_poly.pdbx_seq_one_letter_code
_entity_poly.pdbx_strand_id
1 'polypeptide(L)'
;MNTEDLKQLIKDGLAAQQAGSKVAAKATAEILDDATDAELKTLLQRGNDTSKQWEQRLERAIQEAGGVDDQDNEIVEAHYEVSKEIRGQASTD
;
A
#
# COMPACT_ATOMS: atom_id res chain seq x y z
N MET A 1 -17.31 9.20 -23.94
CA MET A 1 -16.05 9.34 -23.19
C MET A 1 -15.03 9.87 -24.16
N ASN A 2 -14.46 11.05 -23.89
CA ASN A 2 -13.40 11.61 -24.73
C ASN A 2 -12.03 11.09 -24.23
N THR A 3 -10.97 11.31 -25.02
CA THR A 3 -9.61 10.85 -24.70
C THR A 3 -9.04 11.47 -23.41
N GLU A 4 -9.45 12.68 -23.06
CA GLU A 4 -9.01 13.36 -21.84
C GLU A 4 -9.67 12.76 -20.59
N ASP A 5 -10.95 12.40 -20.66
CA ASP A 5 -11.65 11.70 -19.58
C ASP A 5 -10.96 10.36 -19.27
N LEU A 6 -10.50 9.65 -20.32
CA LEU A 6 -9.78 8.38 -20.15
C LEU A 6 -8.40 8.58 -19.52
N LYS A 7 -7.66 9.62 -19.94
CA LYS A 7 -6.37 9.95 -19.33
C LYS A 7 -6.52 10.32 -17.86
N GLN A 8 -7.55 11.10 -17.52
CA GLN A 8 -7.82 11.46 -16.13
C GLN A 8 -8.17 10.22 -15.30
N LEU A 9 -9.02 9.33 -15.83
CA LEU A 9 -9.35 8.07 -15.14
C LEU A 9 -8.11 7.20 -14.87
N ILE A 10 -7.17 7.13 -15.82
CA ILE A 10 -5.90 6.42 -15.66
C ILE A 10 -5.08 7.06 -14.54
N LYS A 11 -4.97 8.39 -14.53
CA LYS A 11 -4.27 9.14 -13.47
C LYS A 11 -4.87 8.88 -12.09
N ASP A 12 -6.19 8.99 -11.97
CA ASP A 12 -6.90 8.77 -10.71
C ASP A 12 -6.72 7.33 -10.21
N GLY A 13 -6.78 6.35 -11.12
CA GLY A 13 -6.51 4.94 -10.81
C GLY A 13 -5.09 4.68 -10.32
N LEU A 14 -4.08 5.30 -10.97
CA LEU A 14 -2.69 5.20 -10.56
C LEU A 14 -2.44 5.86 -9.20
N ALA A 15 -3.01 7.04 -8.95
CA ALA A 15 -2.93 7.73 -7.67
C ALA A 15 -3.52 6.89 -6.53
N ALA A 16 -4.72 6.33 -6.74
CA ALA A 16 -5.38 5.47 -5.75
C ALA A 16 -4.56 4.19 -5.45
N GLN A 17 -3.95 3.59 -6.47
CA GLN A 17 -3.07 2.43 -6.30
C GLN A 17 -1.79 2.79 -5.55
N GLN A 18 -1.18 3.95 -5.82
CA GLN A 18 0.01 4.41 -5.12
C GLN A 18 -0.31 4.66 -3.63
N ALA A 19 -1.39 5.37 -3.35
CA ALA A 19 -1.85 5.67 -1.99
C ALA A 19 -2.11 4.38 -1.19
N GLY A 20 -2.85 3.43 -1.76
CA GLY A 20 -3.09 2.13 -1.12
C GLY A 20 -1.81 1.31 -0.90
N SER A 21 -0.87 1.37 -1.85
CA SER A 21 0.41 0.64 -1.74
C SER A 21 1.30 1.19 -0.61
N LYS A 22 1.31 2.52 -0.39
CA LYS A 22 2.04 3.15 0.73
C LYS A 22 1.53 2.63 2.08
N VAL A 23 0.21 2.57 2.27
CA VAL A 23 -0.39 2.06 3.52
C VAL A 23 -0.09 0.57 3.70
N ALA A 24 -0.21 -0.23 2.64
CA ALA A 24 0.11 -1.65 2.69
C ALA A 24 1.57 -1.89 3.11
N ALA A 25 2.52 -1.14 2.55
CA ALA A 25 3.93 -1.23 2.90
C ALA A 25 4.21 -0.87 4.38
N LYS A 26 3.56 0.19 4.89
CA LYS A 26 3.64 0.56 6.31
C LYS A 26 3.10 -0.57 7.20
N ALA A 27 1.94 -1.12 6.85
CA ALA A 27 1.29 -2.18 7.60
C ALA A 27 2.16 -3.45 7.67
N THR A 28 2.67 -3.91 6.52
CA THR A 28 3.48 -5.12 6.45
C THR A 28 4.87 -4.95 7.08
N ALA A 29 5.42 -3.74 7.12
CA ALA A 29 6.63 -3.45 7.89
C ALA A 29 6.40 -3.58 9.40
N GLU A 30 5.34 -2.97 9.93
CA GLU A 30 5.05 -3.06 11.37
C GLU A 30 4.67 -4.48 11.81
N ILE A 31 3.87 -5.22 11.02
CA ILE A 31 3.50 -6.60 11.36
C ILE A 31 4.74 -7.51 11.34
N LEU A 32 5.72 -7.26 10.47
CA LEU A 32 6.96 -8.02 10.43
C LEU A 32 7.78 -7.87 11.72
N ASP A 33 7.81 -6.67 12.29
CA ASP A 33 8.49 -6.38 13.56
C ASP A 33 7.76 -7.04 14.74
N ASP A 34 6.42 -7.09 14.70
CA ASP A 34 5.58 -7.73 15.72
C ASP A 34 5.62 -9.27 15.68
N ALA A 35 5.83 -9.86 14.50
CA ALA A 35 5.75 -11.30 14.33
C ALA A 35 6.85 -12.04 15.11
N THR A 36 6.52 -13.20 15.68
CA THR A 36 7.49 -14.11 16.33
C THR A 36 7.70 -15.39 15.52
N ASP A 37 6.69 -15.83 14.78
CA ASP A 37 6.73 -17.00 13.91
C ASP A 37 7.62 -16.79 12.67
N ALA A 38 8.49 -17.76 12.39
CA ALA A 38 9.50 -17.65 11.33
C ALA A 38 8.92 -17.78 9.91
N GLU A 39 7.87 -18.57 9.74
CA GLU A 39 7.20 -18.74 8.45
C GLU A 39 6.44 -17.46 8.10
N LEU A 40 5.71 -16.90 9.06
CA LEU A 40 5.02 -15.63 8.95
C LEU A 40 5.99 -14.49 8.60
N LYS A 41 7.15 -14.39 9.27
CA LYS A 41 8.18 -13.40 8.92
C LYS A 41 8.64 -13.53 7.47
N THR A 42 8.87 -14.75 7.00
CA THR A 42 9.32 -15.01 5.63
C THR A 42 8.26 -14.58 4.62
N LEU A 43 6.99 -14.88 4.87
CA LEU A 43 5.87 -14.48 4.02
C LEU A 43 5.69 -12.96 4.00
N LEU A 44 5.78 -12.30 5.16
CA LEU A 44 5.70 -10.85 5.28
C LEU A 44 6.87 -10.15 4.58
N GLN A 45 8.09 -10.68 4.70
CA GLN A 45 9.27 -10.17 3.99
C GLN A 45 9.07 -10.25 2.47
N ARG A 46 8.62 -11.40 1.96
CA ARG A 46 8.33 -11.58 0.53
C ARG A 46 7.21 -10.63 0.07
N GLY A 47 6.19 -10.43 0.89
CA GLY A 47 5.11 -9.46 0.66
C GLY A 47 5.66 -8.04 0.55
N ASN A 48 6.46 -7.61 1.52
CA ASN A 48 7.15 -6.31 1.54
C ASN A 48 7.98 -6.07 0.28
N ASP A 49 8.80 -7.04 -0.12
CA ASP A 49 9.64 -6.92 -1.31
C ASP A 49 8.80 -6.82 -2.59
N THR A 50 7.67 -7.53 -2.64
CA THR A 50 6.71 -7.45 -3.75
C THR A 50 6.05 -6.07 -3.79
N SER A 51 5.62 -5.53 -2.65
CA SER A 51 5.02 -4.20 -2.55
C SER A 51 5.97 -3.10 -3.01
N LYS A 52 7.26 -3.16 -2.63
CA LYS A 52 8.29 -2.21 -3.09
C LYS A 52 8.48 -2.24 -4.61
N GLN A 53 8.45 -3.43 -5.22
CA GLN A 53 8.52 -3.54 -6.68
C GLN A 53 7.28 -2.97 -7.36
N TRP A 54 6.10 -3.10 -6.74
CA TRP A 54 4.87 -2.49 -7.22
C TRP A 54 4.89 -0.98 -7.12
N GLU A 55 5.38 -0.42 -6.02
CA GLU A 55 5.59 1.01 -5.84
C GLU A 55 6.45 1.60 -6.97
N GLN A 56 7.61 0.99 -7.27
CA GLN A 56 8.47 1.41 -8.39
C GLN A 56 7.81 1.30 -9.77
N ARG A 57 6.87 0.35 -9.95
CA ARG A 57 6.10 0.23 -11.21
C ARG A 57 5.06 1.33 -11.31
N LEU A 58 4.39 1.64 -10.20
CA LEU A 58 3.39 2.71 -10.12
C LEU A 58 4.04 4.08 -10.33
N GLU A 59 5.19 4.35 -9.71
CA GLU A 59 5.94 5.59 -9.92
C GLU A 59 6.29 5.81 -11.40
N ARG A 60 6.75 4.76 -12.09
CA ARG A 60 7.05 4.84 -13.54
C ARG A 60 5.79 5.08 -14.36
N ALA A 61 4.71 4.35 -14.08
CA ALA A 61 3.44 4.53 -14.77
C ALA A 61 2.86 5.95 -14.57
N ILE A 62 3.01 6.51 -13.36
CA ILE A 62 2.61 7.89 -13.04
C ILE A 62 3.43 8.89 -13.84
N GLN A 63 4.76 8.71 -13.92
CA GLN A 63 5.63 9.56 -14.72
C GLN A 63 5.27 9.51 -16.20
N GLU A 64 5.02 8.32 -16.75
CA GLU A 64 4.58 8.11 -18.12
C GLU A 64 3.20 8.72 -18.41
N ALA A 65 2.29 8.71 -17.44
CA ALA A 65 0.98 9.36 -17.52
C ALA A 65 1.04 10.90 -17.43
N GLY A 66 2.23 11.48 -17.19
CA GLY A 66 2.41 12.93 -17.05
C GLY A 66 2.10 13.44 -15.65
N GLY A 67 2.36 12.62 -14.63
CA GLY A 67 2.19 12.96 -13.22
C GLY A 67 0.75 12.85 -12.72
N VAL A 68 0.65 12.59 -11.42
CA VAL A 68 -0.58 12.63 -10.62
C VAL A 68 -0.29 13.42 -9.34
N ASP A 69 -1.31 14.05 -8.78
CA ASP A 69 -1.17 14.66 -7.46
C ASP A 69 -1.02 13.56 -6.41
N ASP A 70 -0.19 13.80 -5.39
CA ASP A 70 -0.09 12.86 -4.27
C ASP A 70 -1.43 12.83 -3.53
N GLN A 71 -1.91 11.62 -3.24
CA GLN A 71 -3.17 11.39 -2.57
C GLN A 71 -2.94 10.41 -1.43
N ASP A 72 -3.56 10.71 -0.30
CA ASP A 72 -3.65 9.78 0.81
C ASP A 72 -4.86 8.87 0.62
N ASN A 73 -4.82 7.66 1.20
CA ASN A 73 -5.94 6.73 1.18
C ASN A 73 -6.50 6.57 2.58
N GLU A 74 -7.23 7.57 3.04
CA GLU A 74 -7.79 7.65 4.40
C GLU A 74 -8.61 6.40 4.78
N ILE A 75 -9.29 5.77 3.82
CA ILE A 75 -10.08 4.55 4.06
C ILE A 75 -9.15 3.38 4.40
N VAL A 76 -8.10 3.16 3.60
CA VAL A 76 -7.15 2.07 3.84
C VAL A 76 -6.31 2.36 5.09
N GLU A 77 -5.97 3.63 5.35
CA GLU A 77 -5.32 4.07 6.58
C GLU A 77 -6.18 3.75 7.80
N ALA A 78 -7.46 4.11 7.79
CA ALA A 78 -8.38 3.83 8.89
C ALA A 78 -8.48 2.31 9.16
N HIS A 79 -8.58 1.49 8.12
CA HIS A 79 -8.59 0.03 8.27
C HIS A 79 -7.28 -0.50 8.87
N TYR A 80 -6.16 0.08 8.47
CA TYR A 80 -4.86 -0.27 9.02
C TYR A 80 -4.72 0.14 10.49
N GLU A 81 -5.14 1.35 10.87
CA GLU A 81 -5.08 1.83 12.27
C GLU A 81 -5.97 0.98 13.19
N VAL A 82 -7.19 0.63 12.76
CA VAL A 82 -8.05 -0.31 13.50
C VAL A 82 -7.38 -1.67 13.66
N SER A 83 -6.77 -2.18 12.58
CA SER A 83 -6.06 -3.46 12.62
C SER A 83 -4.86 -3.42 13.58
N LYS A 84 -4.15 -2.29 13.64
CA LYS A 84 -3.05 -2.05 14.57
C LYS A 84 -3.52 -2.04 16.01
N GLU A 85 -4.62 -1.37 16.31
CA GLU A 85 -5.21 -1.34 17.65
C GLU A 85 -5.61 -2.74 18.12
N ILE A 86 -6.27 -3.53 17.26
CA ILE A 86 -6.66 -4.91 17.55
C ILE A 86 -5.43 -5.78 17.87
N ARG A 87 -4.34 -5.68 17.07
CA ARG A 87 -3.10 -6.41 17.37
C ARG A 87 -2.49 -6.01 18.70
N GLY A 88 -2.49 -4.72 19.05
CA GLY A 88 -1.96 -4.24 20.32
C GLY A 88 -2.75 -4.72 21.55
N GLN A 89 -4.01 -5.09 21.37
CA GLN A 89 -4.87 -5.66 22.41
C GLN A 89 -4.81 -7.20 22.47
N ALA A 90 -4.22 -7.86 21.48
CA ALA A 90 -4.07 -9.30 21.49
C ALA A 90 -3.09 -9.71 22.59
N SER A 91 -3.57 -10.49 23.55
CA SER A 91 -2.69 -11.17 24.51
C SER A 91 -1.80 -12.13 23.75
N THR A 92 -0.48 -11.96 23.87
CA THR A 92 0.51 -12.93 23.38
C THR A 92 0.23 -14.28 24.04
N ASP A 93 -0.22 -15.26 23.26
CA ASP A 93 -0.15 -16.68 23.59
C ASP A 93 1.24 -17.22 23.25
#